data_AF-A0A9X3S4Q1-F1
#
_entry.id   AF-A0A9X3S4Q1-F1
#
_cell.length_a   1.000
_cell.length_b   1.000
_cell.length_c   1.000
_cell.angle_alpha   90.00
_cell.angle_beta   90.00
_cell.angle_gamma   90.00
#
_symmetry.space_group_name_H-M   'P 1'
#
loop_
_entity.id
_entity.type
_entity.pdbx_description
1 polymer ?
#
loop_
_entity_poly.entity_id
_entity_poly.type
_entity_poly.pdbx_seq_one_letter_code
_entity_poly.pdbx_strand_id
1 'polypeptide(L)'
;MDTFPLPGSAPATVVAPAPGNGPQYWTGAPSAVFDEDGSIVLGYRVRNGPDTIDETVVARSVDGERYETVFSLGQDHFGAQWTERPALVRHDGEWRMYVSLATPGTKHWWIGVVSAGTLEGLATAEVRTAFAGDLHTAVKDPIVRVHEGVWQAWICCHLLDLPGEEDRMNSAYATSADGLSWDWHGTVLEGRPGEWDSRGARLCTILPDGRAAYDGRASAEENWFERTGIALPDGGHFVSTGEPVADVRYLEALPLPDGGGFRIFYEARLDDETHELRTELCAS
;
A
#
# COMPACT_ATOMS: atom_id res chain seq x y z
N MET A 1 4.58 26.08 -0.55
CA MET A 1 4.07 24.80 -1.08
C MET A 1 4.05 23.85 0.10
N ASP A 2 3.16 24.10 1.07
CA ASP A 2 3.46 23.73 2.48
C ASP A 2 2.51 22.67 3.04
N THR A 3 1.46 22.28 2.32
CA THR A 3 0.43 21.36 2.82
C THR A 3 0.63 19.94 2.30
N PHE A 4 0.34 18.95 3.16
CA PHE A 4 0.32 17.55 2.80
C PHE A 4 -0.96 17.25 1.97
N PRO A 5 -0.90 16.46 0.89
CA PRO A 5 -2.08 16.16 0.08
C PRO A 5 -3.01 15.19 0.82
N LEU A 6 -4.04 15.74 1.46
CA LEU A 6 -5.00 14.98 2.28
C LEU A 6 -6.36 14.88 1.57
N PRO A 7 -7.11 13.78 1.82
CA PRO A 7 -8.50 13.66 1.41
C PRO A 7 -9.37 14.82 1.90
N GLY A 8 -10.42 15.14 1.15
CA GLY A 8 -11.36 16.22 1.44
C GLY A 8 -10.87 17.61 1.04
N SER A 9 -9.71 17.72 0.37
CA SER A 9 -9.19 18.98 -0.15
C SER A 9 -9.69 19.29 -1.56
N ALA A 10 -10.24 18.29 -2.26
CA ALA A 10 -10.86 18.41 -3.57
C ALA A 10 -12.08 17.48 -3.70
N PRO A 11 -12.91 17.61 -4.76
CA PRO A 11 -13.96 16.63 -5.03
C PRO A 11 -13.38 15.23 -5.25
N ALA A 12 -13.95 14.25 -4.55
CA ALA A 12 -13.55 12.85 -4.66
C ALA A 12 -14.34 12.13 -5.77
N THR A 13 -13.66 11.27 -6.51
CA THR A 13 -14.25 10.32 -7.47
C THR A 13 -14.07 8.90 -6.97
N VAL A 14 -15.12 8.07 -7.05
CA VAL A 14 -15.02 6.64 -6.76
C VAL A 14 -14.36 5.95 -7.96
N VAL A 15 -13.18 5.38 -7.74
CA VAL A 15 -12.45 4.59 -8.74
C VAL A 15 -13.02 3.18 -8.82
N ALA A 16 -13.26 2.57 -7.65
CA ALA A 16 -13.86 1.25 -7.55
C ALA A 16 -14.70 1.16 -6.27
N PRO A 17 -15.99 0.77 -6.37
CA PRO A 17 -16.88 0.70 -5.21
C PRO A 17 -16.49 -0.46 -4.30
N ALA A 18 -17.10 -0.51 -3.11
CA ALA A 18 -17.07 -1.72 -2.31
C ALA A 18 -17.68 -2.91 -3.11
N PRO A 19 -17.11 -4.12 -3.02
CA PRO A 19 -17.55 -5.27 -3.79
C PRO A 19 -18.82 -5.95 -3.25
N GLY A 20 -19.39 -5.43 -2.15
CA GLY A 20 -20.57 -5.98 -1.49
C GLY A 20 -21.12 -5.04 -0.42
N ASN A 21 -21.82 -5.58 0.57
CA ASN A 21 -22.48 -4.80 1.62
C ASN A 21 -22.12 -5.33 3.00
N GLY A 22 -22.01 -4.43 3.97
CA GLY A 22 -21.69 -4.75 5.36
C GLY A 22 -20.21 -5.03 5.62
N PRO A 23 -19.86 -5.43 6.85
CA PRO A 23 -18.47 -5.55 7.27
C PRO A 23 -17.68 -6.53 6.42
N GLN A 24 -16.41 -6.23 6.27
CA GLN A 24 -15.45 -7.04 5.53
C GLN A 24 -15.61 -7.09 4.00
N TYR A 25 -16.22 -6.08 3.36
CA TYR A 25 -16.14 -5.84 1.90
C TYR A 25 -15.39 -4.53 1.58
N TRP A 26 -14.38 -4.61 0.70
CA TRP A 26 -13.35 -3.58 0.59
C TRP A 26 -12.76 -3.53 -0.81
N THR A 27 -12.56 -2.31 -1.29
CA THR A 27 -11.66 -2.03 -2.39
C THR A 27 -10.69 -0.95 -1.95
N GLY A 28 -9.39 -1.20 -2.06
CA GLY A 28 -8.39 -0.31 -1.46
C GLY A 28 -6.96 -0.81 -1.53
N ALA A 29 -6.15 -0.46 -0.53
CA ALA A 29 -4.70 -0.69 -0.52
C ALA A 29 -3.98 -0.30 -1.84
N PRO A 30 -4.16 0.94 -2.34
CA PRO A 30 -3.65 1.32 -3.65
C PRO A 30 -2.12 1.51 -3.69
N SER A 31 -1.57 1.37 -4.90
CA SER A 31 -0.34 2.03 -5.34
C SER A 31 -0.54 2.58 -6.74
N ALA A 32 0.07 3.72 -7.05
CA ALA A 32 -0.11 4.37 -8.34
C ALA A 32 1.23 4.85 -8.91
N VAL A 33 1.41 4.66 -10.22
CA VAL A 33 2.58 5.15 -10.97
C VAL A 33 2.16 5.66 -12.33
N PHE A 34 2.96 6.55 -12.92
CA PHE A 34 2.81 6.92 -14.32
C PHE A 34 3.49 5.90 -15.24
N ASP A 35 2.88 5.66 -16.39
CA ASP A 35 3.53 5.02 -17.54
C ASP A 35 4.20 6.07 -18.44
N GLU A 36 4.99 5.62 -19.42
CA GLU A 36 5.74 6.48 -20.35
C GLU A 36 4.85 7.39 -21.21
N ASP A 37 3.61 6.98 -21.46
CA ASP A 37 2.63 7.79 -22.20
C ASP A 37 1.84 8.77 -21.32
N GLY A 38 2.17 8.86 -20.03
CA GLY A 38 1.53 9.75 -19.07
C GLY A 38 0.21 9.23 -18.49
N SER A 39 -0.22 8.01 -18.86
CA SER A 39 -1.33 7.35 -18.17
C SER A 39 -0.96 6.96 -16.75
N ILE A 40 -1.96 6.91 -15.87
CA ILE A 40 -1.82 6.41 -14.51
C ILE A 40 -2.12 4.91 -14.53
N VAL A 41 -1.21 4.11 -14.00
CA VAL A 41 -1.42 2.71 -13.68
C VAL A 41 -1.62 2.58 -12.18
N LEU A 42 -2.73 1.95 -11.80
CA LEU A 42 -3.19 1.81 -10.43
C LEU A 42 -3.30 0.33 -10.09
N GLY A 43 -2.60 -0.09 -9.04
CA GLY A 43 -2.75 -1.40 -8.42
C GLY A 43 -3.59 -1.28 -7.15
N TYR A 44 -4.53 -2.17 -6.92
CA TYR A 44 -5.34 -2.18 -5.69
C TYR A 44 -5.84 -3.59 -5.35
N ARG A 45 -6.32 -3.76 -4.11
CA ARG A 45 -6.95 -5.00 -3.64
C ARG A 45 -8.47 -4.88 -3.73
N VAL A 46 -9.12 -5.99 -4.06
CA VAL A 46 -10.56 -6.22 -3.83
C VAL A 46 -10.71 -7.39 -2.86
N ARG A 47 -11.41 -7.16 -1.74
CA ARG A 47 -11.80 -8.20 -0.78
C ARG A 47 -13.29 -8.41 -0.85
N ASN A 48 -13.69 -9.54 -1.43
CA ASN A 48 -15.07 -9.87 -1.77
C ASN A 48 -15.91 -10.42 -0.58
N GLY A 49 -15.42 -10.29 0.68
CA GLY A 49 -16.04 -10.83 1.89
C GLY A 49 -15.22 -11.91 2.61
N PRO A 50 -15.63 -12.32 3.84
CA PRO A 50 -14.85 -13.19 4.72
C PRO A 50 -14.65 -14.62 4.20
N ASP A 51 -15.62 -15.15 3.45
CA ASP A 51 -15.61 -16.53 2.90
C ASP A 51 -15.34 -16.56 1.39
N THR A 52 -14.67 -15.52 0.87
CA THR A 52 -14.45 -15.34 -0.57
C THR A 52 -12.98 -15.11 -0.89
N ILE A 53 -12.67 -14.98 -2.19
CA ILE A 53 -11.32 -14.72 -2.67
C ILE A 53 -10.98 -13.24 -2.64
N ASP A 54 -9.77 -12.95 -2.18
CA ASP A 54 -9.15 -11.65 -2.40
C ASP A 54 -8.52 -11.59 -3.79
N GLU A 55 -8.62 -10.43 -4.42
CA GLU A 55 -8.07 -10.16 -5.75
C GLU A 55 -7.09 -8.99 -5.70
N THR A 56 -6.01 -9.11 -6.46
CA THR A 56 -5.13 -8.01 -6.82
C THR A 56 -5.50 -7.54 -8.23
N VAL A 57 -5.92 -6.28 -8.34
CA VAL A 57 -6.36 -5.66 -9.59
C VAL A 57 -5.32 -4.65 -10.04
N VAL A 58 -5.02 -4.65 -11.34
CA VAL A 58 -4.25 -3.60 -12.00
C VAL A 58 -5.12 -2.97 -13.07
N ALA A 59 -5.24 -1.65 -13.02
CA ALA A 59 -6.07 -0.86 -13.91
C ALA A 59 -5.30 0.36 -14.43
N ARG A 60 -5.78 0.96 -15.52
CA ARG A 60 -5.12 2.07 -16.20
C ARG A 60 -6.11 3.20 -16.47
N SER A 61 -5.63 4.44 -16.41
CA SER A 61 -6.43 5.63 -16.70
C SER A 61 -5.63 6.68 -17.45
N VAL A 62 -6.27 7.38 -18.39
CA VAL A 62 -5.72 8.54 -19.09
C VAL A 62 -6.19 9.88 -18.51
N ASP A 63 -7.25 9.86 -17.68
CA ASP A 63 -7.85 11.05 -17.07
C ASP A 63 -7.68 11.09 -15.54
N GLY A 64 -7.21 9.99 -14.95
CA GLY A 64 -7.01 9.82 -13.51
C GLY A 64 -8.29 9.61 -12.71
N GLU A 65 -9.45 9.47 -13.37
CA GLU A 65 -10.76 9.30 -12.72
C GLU A 65 -11.46 8.01 -13.14
N ARG A 66 -11.37 7.65 -14.43
CA ARG A 66 -11.93 6.43 -14.98
C ARG A 66 -10.82 5.43 -15.25
N TYR A 67 -10.94 4.26 -14.64
CA TYR A 67 -9.94 3.21 -14.72
C TYR A 67 -10.50 2.01 -15.48
N GLU A 68 -9.75 1.54 -16.47
CA GLU A 68 -10.00 0.31 -17.19
C GLU A 68 -9.13 -0.80 -16.60
N THR A 69 -9.74 -1.89 -16.15
CA THR A 69 -9.01 -3.05 -15.62
C THR A 69 -8.17 -3.68 -16.73
N VAL A 70 -6.86 -3.82 -16.48
CA VAL A 70 -5.92 -4.53 -17.33
C VAL A 70 -5.94 -6.02 -16.98
N PHE A 71 -5.87 -6.35 -15.68
CA PHE A 71 -6.07 -7.70 -15.18
C PHE A 71 -6.53 -7.72 -13.72
N SER A 72 -7.11 -8.86 -13.30
CA SER A 72 -7.41 -9.20 -11.91
C SER A 72 -6.86 -10.60 -11.62
N LEU A 73 -6.14 -10.75 -10.51
CA LEU A 73 -5.54 -12.02 -10.09
C LEU A 73 -6.04 -12.37 -8.69
N GLY A 74 -6.75 -13.49 -8.58
CA GLY A 74 -7.16 -14.04 -7.29
C GLY A 74 -6.02 -14.71 -6.54
N GLN A 75 -6.20 -14.92 -5.24
CA GLN A 75 -5.23 -15.60 -4.36
C GLN A 75 -4.73 -16.97 -4.86
N ASP A 76 -5.56 -17.73 -5.59
CA ASP A 76 -5.20 -19.03 -6.16
C ASP A 76 -4.10 -18.91 -7.21
N HIS A 77 -4.03 -17.80 -7.95
CA HIS A 77 -2.96 -17.53 -8.91
C HIS A 77 -1.58 -17.53 -8.23
N PHE A 78 -1.54 -17.02 -6.99
CA PHE A 78 -0.31 -16.91 -6.20
C PHE A 78 -0.06 -18.11 -5.28
N GLY A 79 -1.01 -19.05 -5.19
CA GLY A 79 -0.98 -20.11 -4.17
C GLY A 79 -1.03 -19.56 -2.74
N ALA A 80 -1.62 -18.37 -2.54
CA ALA A 80 -1.70 -17.69 -1.27
C ALA A 80 -3.08 -17.87 -0.62
N GLN A 81 -3.17 -17.71 0.70
CA GLN A 81 -4.46 -17.71 1.39
C GLN A 81 -5.23 -16.40 1.17
N TRP A 82 -4.51 -15.28 1.04
CA TRP A 82 -5.03 -13.95 0.77
C TRP A 82 -3.98 -13.14 0.01
N THR A 83 -4.43 -12.12 -0.70
CA THR A 83 -3.56 -11.14 -1.36
C THR A 83 -3.86 -9.76 -0.81
N GLU A 84 -2.82 -8.93 -0.69
CA GLU A 84 -2.98 -7.54 -0.28
C GLU A 84 -1.90 -6.65 -0.88
N ARG A 85 -2.27 -5.37 -1.04
CA ARG A 85 -1.47 -4.24 -1.50
C ARG A 85 -0.42 -4.59 -2.56
N PRO A 86 -0.75 -4.43 -3.85
CA PRO A 86 0.28 -4.37 -4.88
C PRO A 86 1.09 -3.08 -4.77
N ALA A 87 2.39 -3.15 -5.07
CA ALA A 87 3.26 -2.01 -5.32
C ALA A 87 3.81 -2.10 -6.75
N LEU A 88 3.45 -1.13 -7.60
CA LEU A 88 3.86 -1.07 -9.00
C LEU A 88 5.12 -0.22 -9.16
N VAL A 89 6.04 -0.67 -10.01
CA VAL A 89 7.22 0.09 -10.43
C VAL A 89 7.41 -0.07 -11.93
N ARG A 90 7.57 1.06 -12.62
CA ARG A 90 8.06 1.14 -14.00
C ARG A 90 9.53 1.55 -13.94
N HIS A 91 10.43 0.71 -14.47
CA HIS A 91 11.87 0.98 -14.45
C HIS A 91 12.55 0.37 -15.68
N ASP A 92 13.39 1.14 -16.36
CA ASP A 92 14.16 0.72 -17.54
C ASP A 92 13.34 -0.01 -18.62
N GLY A 93 12.10 0.45 -18.85
CA GLY A 93 11.21 -0.13 -19.85
C GLY A 93 10.56 -1.46 -19.42
N GLU A 94 10.78 -1.92 -18.20
CA GLU A 94 10.14 -3.10 -17.59
C GLU A 94 9.13 -2.70 -16.50
N TRP A 95 8.12 -3.55 -16.36
CA TRP A 95 7.16 -3.49 -15.27
C TRP A 95 7.55 -4.46 -14.17
N ARG A 96 7.39 -4.02 -12.93
CA ARG A 96 7.47 -4.86 -11.75
C ARG A 96 6.29 -4.60 -10.83
N MET A 97 5.71 -5.68 -10.31
CA MET A 97 4.71 -5.62 -9.27
C MET A 97 5.17 -6.46 -8.08
N TYR A 98 5.21 -5.85 -6.91
CA TYR A 98 5.33 -6.54 -5.63
C TYR A 98 3.94 -6.74 -5.06
N VAL A 99 3.66 -7.86 -4.42
CA VAL A 99 2.33 -8.19 -3.89
C VAL A 99 2.46 -8.91 -2.55
N SER A 100 1.66 -8.53 -1.56
CA SER A 100 1.64 -9.19 -0.26
C SER A 100 0.79 -10.45 -0.32
N LEU A 101 1.34 -11.56 0.17
CA LEU A 101 0.78 -12.89 0.03
C LEU A 101 0.76 -13.59 1.40
N ALA A 102 -0.43 -14.02 1.84
CA ALA A 102 -0.57 -14.75 3.08
C ALA A 102 -0.20 -16.22 2.90
N THR A 103 0.59 -16.77 3.82
CA THR A 103 0.99 -18.18 3.83
C THR A 103 -0.18 -19.04 4.31
N PRO A 104 -0.66 -20.01 3.50
CA PRO A 104 -1.82 -20.82 3.85
C PRO A 104 -1.75 -21.51 5.21
N GLY A 105 -2.83 -21.39 5.99
CA GLY A 105 -2.97 -22.04 7.30
C GLY A 105 -2.17 -21.38 8.42
N THR A 106 -1.63 -20.18 8.22
CA THR A 106 -0.80 -19.48 9.21
C THR A 106 -1.17 -17.99 9.31
N LYS A 107 -0.51 -17.27 10.22
CA LYS A 107 -0.57 -15.80 10.31
C LYS A 107 0.54 -15.10 9.53
N HIS A 108 1.42 -15.87 8.88
CA HIS A 108 2.61 -15.36 8.21
C HIS A 108 2.26 -14.76 6.84
N TRP A 109 2.86 -13.61 6.52
CA TRP A 109 2.80 -12.95 5.21
C TRP A 109 4.21 -12.79 4.64
N TRP A 110 4.30 -12.86 3.32
CA TRP A 110 5.51 -12.60 2.55
C TRP A 110 5.16 -11.72 1.34
N ILE A 111 6.16 -11.16 0.68
CA ILE A 111 5.97 -10.33 -0.52
C ILE A 111 6.56 -11.04 -1.73
N GLY A 112 5.71 -11.33 -2.70
CA GLY A 112 6.09 -11.81 -4.01
C GLY A 112 6.43 -10.66 -4.96
N VAL A 113 7.16 -10.97 -6.02
CA VAL A 113 7.49 -10.05 -7.13
C VAL A 113 7.31 -10.76 -8.46
N VAL A 114 6.69 -10.05 -9.41
CA VAL A 114 6.58 -10.45 -10.81
C VAL A 114 7.19 -9.35 -11.69
N SER A 115 7.77 -9.72 -12.82
CA SER A 115 8.35 -8.77 -13.76
C SER A 115 8.05 -9.16 -15.20
N ALA A 116 7.77 -8.16 -16.04
CA ALA A 116 7.46 -8.35 -17.45
C ALA A 116 7.75 -7.08 -18.26
N GLY A 117 8.00 -7.22 -19.57
CA GLY A 117 8.21 -6.07 -20.45
C GLY A 117 6.94 -5.23 -20.69
N THR A 118 5.75 -5.82 -20.50
CA THR A 118 4.46 -5.14 -20.63
C THR A 118 3.61 -5.32 -19.37
N LEU A 119 2.63 -4.45 -19.18
CA LEU A 119 1.75 -4.49 -18.02
C LEU A 119 0.93 -5.80 -18.00
N GLU A 120 0.36 -6.20 -19.14
CA GLU A 120 -0.38 -7.45 -19.30
C GLU A 120 0.50 -8.68 -19.04
N GLY A 121 1.79 -8.59 -19.33
CA GLY A 121 2.73 -9.67 -19.11
C GLY A 121 2.86 -10.05 -17.63
N LEU A 122 2.64 -9.10 -16.71
CA LEU A 122 2.68 -9.36 -15.26
C LEU A 122 1.69 -10.44 -14.83
N ALA A 123 0.54 -10.54 -15.51
CA ALA A 123 -0.53 -11.49 -15.17
C ALA A 123 -0.18 -12.97 -15.39
N THR A 124 0.93 -13.23 -16.08
CA THR A 124 1.40 -14.59 -16.42
C THR A 124 2.85 -14.83 -16.07
N ALA A 125 3.53 -13.81 -15.53
CA ALA A 125 4.93 -13.89 -15.14
C ALA A 125 5.12 -14.80 -13.93
N GLU A 126 6.32 -15.36 -13.80
CA GLU A 126 6.69 -16.17 -12.64
C GLU A 126 6.74 -15.32 -11.37
N VAL A 127 6.04 -15.78 -10.34
CA VAL A 127 6.08 -15.17 -9.00
C VAL A 127 7.35 -15.63 -8.29
N ARG A 128 8.21 -14.67 -7.94
CA ARG A 128 9.42 -14.89 -7.14
C ARG A 128 9.25 -14.28 -5.76
N THR A 129 9.97 -14.75 -4.76
CA THR A 129 9.99 -14.10 -3.43
C THR A 129 10.89 -12.87 -3.46
N ALA A 130 10.36 -11.71 -3.07
CA ALA A 130 11.15 -10.50 -2.82
C ALA A 130 11.49 -10.34 -1.34
N PHE A 131 10.50 -10.54 -0.47
CA PHE A 131 10.69 -10.50 0.98
C PHE A 131 10.01 -11.71 1.60
N ALA A 132 10.79 -12.58 2.24
CA ALA A 132 10.28 -13.83 2.77
C ALA A 132 9.58 -13.68 4.12
N GLY A 133 9.95 -12.69 4.94
CA GLY A 133 9.66 -12.71 6.37
C GLY A 133 10.48 -13.79 7.09
N ASP A 134 10.10 -14.09 8.33
CA ASP A 134 10.65 -15.18 9.13
C ASP A 134 9.64 -15.69 10.17
N LEU A 135 10.09 -16.56 11.08
CA LEU A 135 9.25 -17.16 12.13
C LEU A 135 8.67 -16.15 13.13
N HIS A 136 9.26 -14.96 13.23
CA HIS A 136 8.90 -13.91 14.18
C HIS A 136 8.33 -12.66 13.48
N THR A 137 8.50 -12.55 12.17
CA THR A 137 8.13 -11.37 11.39
C THR A 137 7.46 -11.75 10.08
N ALA A 138 6.20 -11.37 9.91
CA ALA A 138 5.53 -11.37 8.62
C ALA A 138 5.76 -10.03 7.91
N VAL A 139 5.92 -10.04 6.59
CA VAL A 139 6.17 -8.83 5.80
C VAL A 139 5.08 -8.62 4.76
N LYS A 140 4.61 -7.38 4.63
CA LYS A 140 3.51 -7.01 3.72
C LYS A 140 3.52 -5.52 3.40
N ASP A 141 2.53 -5.11 2.63
CA ASP A 141 2.15 -3.75 2.30
C ASP A 141 3.33 -2.85 1.87
N PRO A 142 4.18 -3.28 0.91
CA PRO A 142 5.38 -2.53 0.58
C PRO A 142 5.04 -1.20 -0.12
N ILE A 143 5.85 -0.18 0.13
CA ILE A 143 6.08 0.93 -0.78
C ILE A 143 7.39 0.61 -1.48
N VAL A 144 7.42 0.56 -2.81
CA VAL A 144 8.67 0.35 -3.56
C VAL A 144 8.85 1.45 -4.60
N ARG A 145 10.04 2.04 -4.65
CA ARG A 145 10.38 3.07 -5.64
C ARG A 145 11.84 2.97 -6.07
N VAL A 146 12.16 3.61 -7.19
CA VAL A 146 13.55 3.81 -7.63
C VAL A 146 13.88 5.28 -7.51
N HIS A 147 14.98 5.60 -6.81
CA HIS A 147 15.49 6.96 -6.67
C HIS A 147 16.99 6.96 -6.94
N GLU A 148 17.43 7.79 -7.89
CA GLU A 148 18.86 7.89 -8.29
C GLU A 148 19.51 6.53 -8.60
N GLY A 149 18.75 5.62 -9.24
CA GLY A 149 19.21 4.26 -9.59
C GLY A 149 19.25 3.28 -8.42
N VAL A 150 18.83 3.67 -7.22
CA VAL A 150 18.73 2.79 -6.05
C VAL A 150 17.26 2.44 -5.83
N TRP A 151 16.99 1.14 -5.71
CA TRP A 151 15.69 0.64 -5.29
C TRP A 151 15.54 0.85 -3.79
N GLN A 152 14.40 1.37 -3.37
CA GLN A 152 14.07 1.66 -1.98
C GLN A 152 12.72 1.01 -1.67
N ALA A 153 12.62 0.36 -0.50
CA ALA A 153 11.38 -0.22 -0.01
C ALA A 153 11.11 0.16 1.44
N TRP A 154 9.86 0.53 1.74
CA TRP A 154 9.33 0.60 3.10
C TRP A 154 8.32 -0.52 3.27
N ILE A 155 8.51 -1.35 4.29
CA ILE A 155 7.83 -2.63 4.42
C ILE A 155 7.11 -2.67 5.77
N CYS A 156 5.81 -3.00 5.76
CA CYS A 156 5.07 -3.28 6.98
C CYS A 156 5.52 -4.63 7.52
N CYS A 157 5.96 -4.66 8.78
CA CYS A 157 6.38 -5.86 9.47
C CYS A 157 5.40 -6.16 10.62
N HIS A 158 4.74 -7.30 10.52
CA HIS A 158 3.83 -7.84 11.53
C HIS A 158 4.61 -8.69 12.53
N LEU A 159 4.42 -8.45 13.83
CA LEU A 159 5.15 -9.11 14.91
C LEU A 159 4.44 -10.41 15.33
N LEU A 160 5.06 -11.56 15.04
CA LEU A 160 4.51 -12.91 15.26
C LEU A 160 4.98 -13.55 16.57
N ASP A 161 5.69 -12.82 17.42
CA ASP A 161 6.26 -13.30 18.67
C ASP A 161 5.22 -13.60 19.76
N LEU A 162 4.02 -13.03 19.66
CA LEU A 162 2.92 -13.23 20.62
C LEU A 162 1.69 -13.82 19.92
N PRO A 163 1.29 -15.06 20.25
CA PRO A 163 0.09 -15.68 19.68
C PRO A 163 -1.18 -14.89 19.97
N GLY A 164 -1.99 -14.65 18.93
CA GLY A 164 -3.22 -13.84 19.00
C GLY A 164 -3.00 -12.33 18.85
N GLU A 165 -1.74 -11.88 18.79
CA GLU A 165 -1.36 -10.47 18.68
C GLU A 165 -0.56 -10.19 17.39
N GLU A 166 -0.78 -11.00 16.34
CA GLU A 166 0.01 -11.00 15.10
C GLU A 166 -0.29 -9.82 14.16
N ASP A 167 -1.27 -8.97 14.50
CA ASP A 167 -1.61 -7.76 13.75
C ASP A 167 -0.85 -6.52 14.25
N ARG A 168 -0.08 -6.61 15.34
CA ARG A 168 0.85 -5.53 15.73
C ARG A 168 1.87 -5.29 14.61
N MET A 169 2.13 -4.03 14.30
CA MET A 169 2.93 -3.68 13.11
C MET A 169 3.87 -2.49 13.31
N ASN A 170 5.03 -2.56 12.66
CA ASN A 170 5.94 -1.44 12.47
C ASN A 170 6.34 -1.32 10.99
N SER A 171 7.05 -0.26 10.61
CA SER A 171 7.59 -0.11 9.25
C SER A 171 9.11 -0.20 9.26
N ALA A 172 9.66 -1.03 8.39
CA ALA A 172 11.09 -1.17 8.16
C ALA A 172 11.51 -0.60 6.81
N TYR A 173 12.80 -0.33 6.64
CA TYR A 173 13.39 0.19 5.41
C TYR A 173 14.41 -0.77 4.82
N ALA A 174 14.42 -0.91 3.50
CA ALA A 174 15.40 -1.69 2.76
C ALA A 174 15.81 -1.01 1.46
N THR A 175 17.02 -1.30 0.98
CA THR A 175 17.53 -0.85 -0.33
C THR A 175 17.96 -2.01 -1.18
N SER A 176 18.00 -1.82 -2.50
CA SER A 176 18.47 -2.82 -3.44
C SER A 176 19.11 -2.18 -4.66
N ALA A 177 20.04 -2.90 -5.29
CA ALA A 177 20.60 -2.53 -6.59
C ALA A 177 19.73 -2.99 -7.76
N ASP A 178 18.92 -4.04 -7.57
CA ASP A 178 18.17 -4.72 -8.63
C ASP A 178 16.66 -4.85 -8.34
N GLY A 179 16.23 -4.47 -7.13
CA GLY A 179 14.89 -4.63 -6.58
C GLY A 179 14.47 -6.08 -6.33
N LEU A 180 15.42 -7.02 -6.27
CA LEU A 180 15.19 -8.44 -6.01
C LEU A 180 15.94 -8.89 -4.76
N SER A 181 17.17 -8.43 -4.59
CA SER A 181 18.03 -8.72 -3.44
C SER A 181 18.12 -7.48 -2.56
N TRP A 182 17.69 -7.57 -1.31
CA TRP A 182 17.46 -6.41 -0.45
C TRP A 182 18.37 -6.38 0.78
N ASP A 183 19.00 -5.22 1.00
CA ASP A 183 19.73 -4.87 2.21
C ASP A 183 18.79 -4.16 3.19
N TRP A 184 18.62 -4.72 4.37
CA TRP A 184 17.72 -4.21 5.41
C TRP A 184 18.41 -3.20 6.33
N HIS A 185 17.72 -2.12 6.64
CA HIS A 185 18.19 -1.03 7.51
C HIS A 185 17.44 -0.96 8.85
N GLY A 186 16.54 -1.91 9.10
CA GLY A 186 15.78 -2.02 10.34
C GLY A 186 14.52 -1.15 10.36
N THR A 187 13.93 -1.03 11.55
CA THR A 187 12.68 -0.30 11.79
C THR A 187 12.88 1.20 11.68
N VAL A 188 12.01 1.87 10.91
CA VAL A 188 12.02 3.31 10.69
C VAL A 188 10.77 4.03 11.21
N LEU A 189 9.69 3.30 11.53
CA LEU A 189 8.51 3.86 12.19
C LEU A 189 7.87 2.80 13.11
N GLU A 190 7.57 3.17 14.35
CA GLU A 190 6.89 2.33 15.34
C GLU A 190 5.66 3.05 15.89
N GLY A 191 4.67 2.27 16.34
CA GLY A 191 3.52 2.80 17.07
C GLY A 191 3.95 3.43 18.40
N ARG A 192 3.25 4.49 18.84
CA ARG A 192 3.61 5.20 20.08
C ARG A 192 2.82 4.65 21.26
N PRO A 193 3.47 4.12 22.30
CA PRO A 193 2.77 3.54 23.45
C PRO A 193 1.78 4.51 24.09
N GLY A 194 0.52 4.10 24.21
CA GLY A 194 -0.55 4.89 24.82
C GLY A 194 -1.22 5.93 23.90
N GLU A 195 -0.75 6.06 22.66
CA GLU A 195 -1.33 6.95 21.65
C GLU A 195 -2.27 6.20 20.69
N TRP A 196 -2.91 6.95 19.78
CA TRP A 196 -3.87 6.40 18.81
C TRP A 196 -3.27 5.40 17.82
N ASP A 197 -1.94 5.35 17.66
CA ASP A 197 -1.20 4.44 16.79
C ASP A 197 -0.41 3.38 17.59
N SER A 198 -0.74 3.20 18.87
CA SER A 198 0.03 2.35 19.79
C SER A 198 0.15 0.88 19.35
N ARG A 199 -0.83 0.33 18.63
CA ARG A 199 -0.78 -1.08 18.18
C ARG A 199 0.07 -1.24 16.93
N GLY A 200 0.17 -0.20 16.12
CA GLY A 200 1.11 -0.20 15.02
C GLY A 200 1.01 1.01 14.11
N ALA A 201 2.09 1.20 13.36
CA ALA A 201 2.27 2.30 12.44
C ALA A 201 2.88 1.79 11.13
N ARG A 202 2.08 1.88 10.05
CA ARG A 202 2.43 1.40 8.71
C ARG A 202 2.55 2.55 7.74
N LEU A 203 3.73 2.79 7.17
CA LEU A 203 3.92 3.77 6.11
C LEU A 203 3.10 3.40 4.87
N CYS A 204 2.33 4.37 4.36
CA CYS A 204 1.45 4.19 3.20
C CYS A 204 1.96 4.96 1.98
N THR A 205 2.51 6.17 2.15
CA THR A 205 3.15 6.89 1.05
C THR A 205 4.29 7.76 1.56
N ILE A 206 5.30 8.00 0.72
CA ILE A 206 6.44 8.87 1.00
C ILE A 206 6.52 9.94 -0.09
N LEU A 207 6.32 11.21 0.28
CA LEU A 207 6.37 12.34 -0.64
C LEU A 207 7.80 12.62 -1.14
N PRO A 208 7.96 13.36 -2.25
CA PRO A 208 9.28 13.75 -2.77
C PRO A 208 10.13 14.56 -1.78
N ASP A 209 9.51 15.32 -0.87
CA ASP A 209 10.20 16.09 0.17
C ASP A 209 10.55 15.26 1.42
N GLY A 210 10.24 13.95 1.41
CA GLY A 210 10.53 13.02 2.48
C GLY A 210 9.46 12.94 3.57
N ARG A 211 8.43 13.80 3.58
CA ARG A 211 7.28 13.61 4.48
C ARG A 211 6.51 12.34 4.11
N ALA A 212 5.83 11.74 5.06
CA ALA A 212 5.10 10.49 4.85
C ALA A 212 3.69 10.52 5.44
N ALA A 213 2.80 9.74 4.84
CA ALA A 213 1.55 9.32 5.49
C ALA A 213 1.71 7.90 6.00
N TYR A 214 1.05 7.59 7.11
CA TYR A 214 1.04 6.26 7.69
C TYR A 214 -0.34 5.94 8.27
N ASP A 215 -0.69 4.66 8.28
CA ASP A 215 -1.87 4.15 8.95
C ASP A 215 -1.52 3.69 10.37
N GLY A 216 -2.40 3.96 11.33
CA GLY A 216 -2.25 3.47 12.70
C GLY A 216 -3.58 3.19 13.41
N ARG A 217 -3.49 2.46 14.51
CA ARG A 217 -4.61 2.15 15.42
C ARG A 217 -4.13 1.89 16.84
N ALA A 218 -5.01 2.06 17.82
CA ALA A 218 -4.63 1.92 19.23
C ALA A 218 -4.78 0.47 19.73
N SER A 219 -5.68 -0.31 19.11
CA SER A 219 -6.13 -1.60 19.63
C SER A 219 -6.41 -2.64 18.54
N ALA A 220 -6.60 -3.91 18.95
CA ALA A 220 -6.89 -5.02 18.04
C ALA A 220 -8.30 -4.92 17.48
N GLU A 221 -9.21 -4.35 18.27
CA GLU A 221 -10.61 -4.13 17.95
C GLU A 221 -10.79 -3.10 16.83
N GLU A 222 -9.82 -2.18 16.68
CA GLU A 222 -9.73 -1.23 15.58
C GLU A 222 -9.06 -1.81 14.32
N ASN A 223 -8.73 -3.11 14.30
CA ASN A 223 -8.23 -3.74 13.08
C ASN A 223 -9.24 -3.48 11.96
N TRP A 224 -8.76 -3.07 10.79
CA TRP A 224 -9.56 -2.64 9.62
C TRP A 224 -10.11 -1.21 9.67
N PHE A 225 -10.00 -0.55 10.81
CA PHE A 225 -10.44 0.81 11.06
C PHE A 225 -9.26 1.75 11.36
N GLU A 226 -8.08 1.44 10.81
CA GLU A 226 -6.92 2.33 10.92
C GLU A 226 -7.24 3.74 10.39
N ARG A 227 -6.54 4.72 10.97
CA ARG A 227 -6.63 6.13 10.58
C ARG A 227 -5.29 6.58 10.00
N THR A 228 -5.34 7.60 9.15
CA THR A 228 -4.15 8.19 8.52
C THR A 228 -3.53 9.26 9.42
N GLY A 229 -2.23 9.16 9.68
CA GLY A 229 -1.39 10.18 10.29
C GLY A 229 -0.31 10.69 9.34
N ILE A 230 0.41 11.74 9.76
CA ILE A 230 1.58 12.27 9.06
C ILE A 230 2.83 12.00 9.89
N ALA A 231 3.92 11.62 9.23
CA ALA A 231 5.23 11.50 9.84
C ALA A 231 6.28 12.32 9.07
N LEU A 232 7.25 12.87 9.81
CA LEU A 232 8.36 13.65 9.28
C LEU A 232 9.66 12.84 9.35
N PRO A 233 10.56 12.97 8.37
CA PRO A 233 11.86 12.29 8.43
C PRO A 233 12.73 12.89 9.53
N ASP A 234 13.37 12.03 10.33
CA ASP A 234 14.31 12.40 11.39
C ASP A 234 15.43 11.35 11.48
N GLY A 235 16.65 11.72 11.11
CA GLY A 235 17.83 10.87 11.29
C GLY A 235 17.77 9.49 10.63
N GLY A 236 17.02 9.32 9.53
CA GLY A 236 16.80 8.03 8.87
C GLY A 236 15.55 7.27 9.34
N HIS A 237 14.82 7.82 10.30
CA HIS A 237 13.54 7.33 10.80
C HIS A 237 12.41 8.30 10.43
N PHE A 238 11.19 7.97 10.85
CA PHE A 238 10.00 8.80 10.75
C PHE A 238 9.40 9.04 12.13
N VAL A 239 9.01 10.28 12.40
CA VAL A 239 8.36 10.69 13.66
C VAL A 239 6.98 11.23 13.36
N SER A 240 5.97 10.68 14.04
CA SER A 240 4.58 11.15 13.94
C SER A 240 4.45 12.62 14.32
N THR A 241 3.59 13.36 13.62
CA THR A 241 3.25 14.75 13.93
C THR A 241 2.18 14.91 15.00
N GLY A 242 1.60 13.82 15.52
CA GLY A 242 0.59 13.87 16.57
C GLY A 242 -0.67 13.08 16.23
N GLU A 243 -1.83 13.73 16.29
CA GLU A 243 -3.16 13.14 16.06
C GLU A 243 -3.36 12.65 14.62
N PRO A 244 -4.29 11.71 14.36
CA PRO A 244 -4.64 11.32 13.00
C PRO A 244 -5.27 12.51 12.27
N VAL A 245 -4.96 12.61 10.98
CA VAL A 245 -5.38 13.73 10.12
C VAL A 245 -6.53 13.37 9.18
N ALA A 246 -6.78 12.09 8.95
CA ALA A 246 -7.90 11.62 8.15
C ALA A 246 -8.38 10.22 8.60
N ASP A 247 -9.66 9.97 8.43
CA ASP A 247 -10.34 8.70 8.72
C ASP A 247 -10.44 7.84 7.44
N VAL A 248 -9.28 7.59 6.83
CA VAL A 248 -9.11 6.75 5.64
C VAL A 248 -7.89 5.85 5.83
N ARG A 249 -7.74 4.85 4.96
CA ARG A 249 -6.63 3.89 4.98
C ARG A 249 -5.86 3.93 3.67
N TYR A 250 -4.59 3.51 3.75
CA TYR A 250 -3.69 3.36 2.60
C TYR A 250 -3.67 4.59 1.69
N LEU A 251 -3.49 5.78 2.27
CA LEU A 251 -3.31 7.00 1.48
C LEU A 251 -2.06 6.86 0.60
N GLU A 252 -2.28 6.87 -0.71
CA GLU A 252 -1.26 6.93 -1.75
C GLU A 252 -1.28 8.32 -2.39
N ALA A 253 -0.12 8.95 -2.54
CA ALA A 253 0.02 10.26 -3.16
C ALA A 253 0.95 10.19 -4.37
N LEU A 254 0.39 10.30 -5.57
CA LEU A 254 1.11 10.34 -6.83
C LEU A 254 1.42 11.80 -7.21
N PRO A 255 2.70 12.24 -7.17
CA PRO A 255 3.06 13.60 -7.55
C PRO A 255 2.81 13.83 -9.05
N LEU A 256 2.17 14.94 -9.42
CA LEU A 256 1.92 15.24 -10.82
C LEU A 256 3.23 15.60 -11.55
N PRO A 257 3.42 15.19 -12.82
CA PRO A 257 4.68 15.41 -13.54
C PRO A 257 5.04 16.90 -13.75
N ASP A 258 4.04 17.77 -13.76
CA ASP A 258 4.20 19.23 -13.90
C ASP A 258 4.52 19.93 -12.57
N GLY A 259 4.53 19.20 -11.45
CA GLY A 259 4.72 19.74 -10.11
C GLY A 259 3.53 20.55 -9.58
N GLY A 260 2.37 20.52 -10.25
CA GLY A 260 1.18 21.30 -9.90
C GLY A 260 0.38 20.76 -8.71
N GLY A 261 0.82 19.64 -8.11
CA GLY A 261 0.16 19.00 -6.98
C GLY A 261 0.28 17.49 -7.00
N PHE A 262 -0.76 16.82 -6.50
CA PHE A 262 -0.82 15.37 -6.35
C PHE A 262 -2.17 14.83 -6.80
N ARG A 263 -2.18 13.66 -7.42
CA ARG A 263 -3.37 12.80 -7.45
C ARG A 263 -3.25 11.84 -6.27
N ILE A 264 -4.21 11.87 -5.35
CA ILE A 264 -4.24 10.93 -4.23
C ILE A 264 -5.23 9.81 -4.47
N PHE A 265 -4.95 8.65 -3.88
CA PHE A 265 -5.83 7.48 -3.83
C PHE A 265 -5.92 7.00 -2.39
N TYR A 266 -7.10 6.58 -1.96
CA TYR A 266 -7.29 6.13 -0.59
C TYR A 266 -8.48 5.19 -0.46
N GLU A 267 -8.39 4.30 0.52
CA GLU A 267 -9.46 3.41 0.92
C GLU A 267 -10.39 4.16 1.90
N ALA A 268 -11.59 4.47 1.43
CA ALA A 268 -12.59 5.25 2.16
C ALA A 268 -13.61 4.33 2.81
N ARG A 269 -13.76 4.44 4.13
CA ARG A 269 -14.81 3.74 4.88
C ARG A 269 -16.17 4.40 4.66
N LEU A 270 -17.18 3.57 4.45
CA LEU A 270 -18.59 3.97 4.34
C LEU A 270 -19.35 3.70 5.65
N ASP A 271 -20.55 4.26 5.77
CA ASP A 271 -21.39 4.15 6.97
C ASP A 271 -21.76 2.70 7.33
N ASP A 272 -21.74 1.78 6.37
CA ASP A 272 -22.02 0.35 6.55
C ASP A 272 -20.76 -0.50 6.80
N GLU A 273 -19.64 0.15 7.09
CA GLU A 273 -18.31 -0.45 7.30
C GLU A 273 -17.72 -1.14 6.07
N THR A 274 -18.32 -0.96 4.88
CA THR A 274 -17.67 -1.29 3.62
C THR A 274 -16.66 -0.22 3.22
N HIS A 275 -15.69 -0.59 2.40
CA HIS A 275 -14.62 0.30 1.99
C HIS A 275 -14.58 0.39 0.46
N GLU A 276 -14.47 1.61 -0.07
CA GLU A 276 -14.32 1.85 -1.51
C GLU A 276 -13.05 2.64 -1.82
N LEU A 277 -12.54 2.49 -3.04
CA LEU A 277 -11.34 3.20 -3.48
C LEU A 277 -11.74 4.52 -4.12
N ARG A 278 -11.23 5.62 -3.57
CA ARG A 278 -11.47 6.98 -4.08
C ARG A 278 -10.19 7.64 -4.57
N THR A 279 -10.36 8.68 -5.37
CA THR A 279 -9.28 9.56 -5.82
C THR A 279 -9.66 11.05 -5.77
N GLU A 280 -8.68 11.90 -5.47
CA GLU A 280 -8.78 13.38 -5.44
C GLU A 280 -7.58 14.02 -6.15
N LEU A 281 -7.79 15.16 -6.82
CA LEU A 281 -6.74 15.94 -7.49
C LEU A 281 -6.45 17.16 -6.62
N CYS A 282 -5.38 17.09 -5.84
CA CYS A 282 -4.99 18.11 -4.88
C CYS A 282 -3.99 19.06 -5.54
N ALA A 283 -4.31 20.35 -5.62
CA ALA A 283 -3.36 21.37 -6.06
C ALA A 283 -2.28 21.64 -4.99
N SER A 284 -1.08 22.02 -5.44
CA SER A 284 0.07 22.41 -4.60
C SER A 284 -0.09 23.75 -3.87
#